data_AF-A0A9J6G336-F1
#
_entry.id   AF-A0A9J6G336-F1
#
_cell.length_a   1.000
_cell.length_b   1.000
_cell.length_c   1.000
_cell.angle_alpha   90.00
_cell.angle_beta   90.00
_cell.angle_gamma   90.00
#
_symmetry.space_group_name_H-M   'P 1'
#
loop_
_entity.id
_entity.type
_entity.pdbx_description
1 polymer ?
#
loop_
_entity_poly.entity_id
_entity_poly.type
_entity_poly.pdbx_seq_one_letter_code
_entity_poly.pdbx_strand_id
1 'polypeptide(L)'
;MLPSYFSKDDKLSLEVNPAALFWANLHQMRTFGDKQEFLNIATLAQLILSLPHSNAATENFFSHMADVKTKKCNRLGNENLNSMLVIKSAFAASGRTCVNMTEEHGHPKLHSKQM
;
A
#
# COMPACT_ATOMS: atom_id res chain seq x y z
N MET A 1 25.98 -1.64 -11.13
CA MET A 1 26.32 -3.05 -11.40
C MET A 1 26.21 -3.82 -10.11
N LEU A 2 25.49 -4.95 -10.11
CA LEU A 2 25.42 -5.83 -8.93
C LEU A 2 26.80 -6.45 -8.64
N PRO A 3 27.20 -6.60 -7.37
CA PRO A 3 28.49 -7.17 -6.98
C PRO A 3 28.78 -8.55 -7.58
N SER A 4 30.06 -8.95 -7.64
CA SER A 4 30.50 -10.24 -8.20
C SER A 4 30.04 -11.46 -7.41
N TYR A 5 29.54 -11.28 -6.18
CA TYR A 5 29.09 -12.35 -5.30
C TYR A 5 27.80 -13.05 -5.73
N PHE A 6 26.97 -12.41 -6.56
CA PHE A 6 25.72 -13.03 -7.04
C PHE A 6 25.96 -13.88 -8.29
N SER A 7 25.35 -15.07 -8.36
CA SER A 7 25.33 -15.87 -9.59
C SER A 7 24.62 -15.12 -10.71
N LYS A 8 24.83 -15.54 -11.96
CA LYS A 8 24.14 -14.96 -13.12
C LYS A 8 22.62 -15.08 -12.97
N ASP A 9 22.16 -16.22 -12.46
CA ASP A 9 20.74 -16.49 -12.24
C ASP A 9 20.17 -15.64 -11.09
N ASP A 10 20.95 -15.45 -10.01
CA ASP A 10 20.55 -14.61 -8.88
C ASP A 10 20.38 -13.15 -9.33
N LYS A 11 21.29 -12.64 -10.17
CA LYS A 11 21.19 -11.27 -10.72
C LYS A 11 19.93 -11.09 -11.55
N LEU A 12 19.60 -12.07 -12.40
CA LEU A 12 18.36 -12.08 -13.17
C LEU A 12 17.13 -12.08 -12.25
N SER A 13 17.14 -12.88 -11.19
CA SER A 13 16.04 -12.93 -10.23
C SER A 13 15.89 -11.63 -9.43
N LEU A 14 16.99 -10.92 -9.14
CA LEU A 14 16.99 -9.65 -8.40
C LEU A 14 16.60 -8.45 -9.27
N GLU A 15 16.84 -8.51 -10.58
CA GLU A 15 16.38 -7.49 -11.52
C GLU A 15 14.87 -7.56 -11.76
N VAL A 16 14.30 -8.76 -11.74
CA VAL A 16 12.87 -8.98 -11.97
C VAL A 16 12.04 -8.78 -10.70
N ASN A 17 12.57 -9.13 -9.53
CA ASN A 17 11.81 -9.05 -8.28
C ASN A 17 11.94 -7.69 -7.58
N PRO A 18 10.82 -7.08 -7.15
CA PRO A 18 10.84 -5.93 -6.25
C PRO A 18 11.68 -6.18 -5.00
N ALA A 19 12.47 -5.18 -4.58
CA ALA A 19 13.28 -5.25 -3.35
C ALA A 19 12.44 -5.66 -2.12
N ALA A 20 11.18 -5.24 -2.05
CA ALA A 20 10.27 -5.63 -0.98
C ALA A 20 10.05 -7.15 -0.89
N LEU A 21 9.93 -7.85 -2.02
CA LEU A 21 9.75 -9.31 -2.05
C LEU A 21 11.02 -10.03 -1.64
N PHE A 22 12.20 -9.53 -2.05
CA PHE A 22 13.48 -10.08 -1.61
C PHE A 22 13.62 -10.06 -0.08
N TRP A 23 13.35 -8.90 0.55
CA TRP A 23 13.43 -8.78 2.00
C TRP A 23 12.31 -9.53 2.73
N ALA A 24 11.13 -9.71 2.12
CA ALA A 24 10.09 -10.59 2.64
C ALA A 24 10.52 -12.06 2.67
N ASN A 25 11.22 -12.53 1.63
CA ASN A 25 11.74 -13.89 1.57
C ASN A 25 12.85 -14.11 2.60
N LEU A 26 13.78 -13.15 2.75
CA LEU A 26 14.82 -13.20 3.78
C LEU A 26 14.25 -13.19 5.20
N HIS A 27 13.16 -12.45 5.44
CA HIS A 27 12.48 -12.46 6.73
C HIS A 27 11.88 -13.84 7.06
N GLN A 28 11.39 -14.58 6.06
CA GLN A 28 10.81 -15.91 6.24
C GLN A 28 11.84 -17.04 6.26
N MET A 29 13.08 -16.76 5.83
CA MET A 29 14.14 -17.75 5.76
C MET A 29 14.51 -18.28 7.15
N ARG A 30 14.53 -19.60 7.30
CA ARG A 30 14.92 -20.29 8.53
C ARG A 30 16.07 -21.25 8.25
N THR A 31 17.05 -21.27 9.15
CA THR A 31 18.14 -22.25 9.14
C THR A 31 17.64 -23.60 9.66
N PHE A 32 18.42 -24.68 9.48
CA PHE A 32 18.16 -26.03 10.01
C PHE A 32 17.79 -26.09 11.50
N GLY A 33 18.11 -25.06 12.30
CA GLY A 33 17.72 -24.93 13.71
C GLY A 33 16.44 -24.12 13.97
N ASP A 34 15.61 -23.88 12.95
CA ASP A 34 14.40 -23.04 12.99
C ASP A 34 14.63 -21.58 13.46
N LYS A 35 15.88 -21.13 13.41
CA LYS A 35 16.27 -19.76 13.75
C LYS A 35 16.23 -18.87 12.52
N GLN A 36 15.66 -17.67 12.68
CA GLN A 36 15.70 -16.60 11.68
C GLN A 36 16.97 -15.77 11.88
N GLU A 37 18.01 -16.06 11.11
CA GLU A 37 19.32 -15.38 11.24
C GLU A 37 19.27 -13.90 10.82
N PHE A 38 18.44 -13.58 9.83
CA PHE A 38 18.37 -12.24 9.23
C PHE A 38 17.20 -11.39 9.71
N LEU A 39 16.51 -11.81 10.77
CA LEU A 39 15.27 -11.16 11.23
C LEU A 39 15.43 -9.65 11.38
N ASN A 40 16.44 -9.20 12.15
CA ASN A 40 16.63 -7.78 12.46
C ASN A 40 16.88 -6.92 11.21
N ILE A 41 17.73 -7.40 10.29
CA ILE A 41 18.07 -6.66 9.07
C ILE A 41 16.89 -6.68 8.10
N ALA A 42 16.21 -7.81 7.97
CA ALA A 42 15.04 -7.92 7.12
C ALA A 42 13.89 -7.03 7.61
N THR A 43 13.63 -6.97 8.92
CA THR A 43 12.65 -6.06 9.52
C THR A 43 13.02 -4.60 9.26
N LEU A 44 14.29 -4.22 9.46
CA LEU A 44 14.75 -2.86 9.18
C LEU A 44 14.58 -2.48 7.71
N ALA A 45 14.96 -3.37 6.79
CA ALA A 45 14.82 -3.13 5.37
C ALA A 45 13.36 -2.99 4.94
N GLN A 46 12.45 -3.82 5.49
CA GLN A 46 11.01 -3.69 5.26
C GLN A 46 10.45 -2.36 5.76
N LEU A 47 10.88 -1.91 6.95
CA LEU A 47 10.48 -0.61 7.48
C LEU A 47 10.93 0.53 6.56
N ILE A 48 12.19 0.52 6.11
CA ILE A 48 12.72 1.53 5.20
C ILE A 48 11.96 1.51 3.86
N LEU A 49 11.67 0.33 3.32
CA LEU A 49 10.95 0.18 2.05
C LEU A 49 9.46 0.52 2.16
N SER A 50 8.89 0.53 3.37
CA SER A 50 7.53 1.02 3.59
C SER A 50 7.42 2.53 3.55
N LEU A 51 8.55 3.25 3.65
CA LEU A 51 8.57 4.70 3.55
C LEU A 51 8.34 5.12 2.09
N PRO A 52 7.43 6.07 1.84
CA PRO A 52 7.23 6.59 0.50
C PRO A 52 8.51 7.28 0.02
N HIS A 53 9.01 6.85 -1.14
CA HIS A 53 10.23 7.41 -1.74
C HIS A 53 10.08 8.90 -2.12
N SER A 54 8.85 9.41 -2.23
CA SER A 54 8.58 10.80 -2.59
C SER A 54 7.23 11.26 -2.04
N ASN A 55 7.08 12.56 -1.88
CA ASN A 55 5.82 13.21 -1.56
C ASN A 55 4.81 13.20 -2.73
N ALA A 56 5.19 12.74 -3.92
CA ALA A 56 4.33 12.70 -5.11
C ALA A 56 2.99 11.98 -4.89
N ALA A 57 2.96 10.90 -4.10
CA ALA A 57 1.72 10.21 -3.74
C ALA A 57 0.79 11.12 -2.92
N THR A 58 1.35 11.85 -1.96
CA THR A 58 0.64 12.83 -1.14
C THR A 58 0.20 14.04 -1.97
N GLU A 59 0.99 14.50 -2.92
CA GLU A 59 0.66 15.64 -3.80
C GLU A 59 -0.48 15.31 -4.77
N ASN A 60 -0.50 14.10 -5.34
CA ASN A 60 -1.66 13.61 -6.10
C ASN A 60 -2.94 13.59 -5.26
N PHE A 61 -2.82 13.21 -3.99
CA PHE A 61 -3.91 13.18 -3.04
C PHE A 61 -4.42 14.61 -2.71
N PHE A 62 -3.51 15.55 -2.45
CA PHE A 62 -3.88 16.95 -2.20
C PHE A 62 -4.47 17.66 -3.42
N SER A 63 -4.02 17.32 -4.63
CA SER A 63 -4.58 17.88 -5.87
C SER A 63 -6.05 17.48 -6.02
N HIS A 64 -6.37 16.21 -5.77
CA HIS A 64 -7.76 15.74 -5.73
C HIS A 64 -8.59 16.41 -4.62
N MET A 65 -8.01 16.57 -3.44
CA MET A 65 -8.69 17.25 -2.33
C MET A 65 -9.01 18.71 -2.69
N ALA A 66 -8.08 19.41 -3.35
CA ALA A 66 -8.28 20.79 -3.79
C ALA A 66 -9.47 20.89 -4.74
N ASP A 67 -9.61 19.97 -5.70
CA ASP A 67 -10.75 19.94 -6.62
C ASP A 67 -12.11 19.82 -5.90
N VAL A 68 -12.21 18.95 -4.89
CA VAL A 68 -13.47 18.73 -4.16
C VAL A 68 -13.73 19.83 -3.12
N LYS A 69 -12.68 20.42 -2.55
CA LYS A 69 -12.80 21.47 -1.53
C LYS A 69 -13.02 22.86 -2.12
N THR A 70 -12.46 23.18 -3.29
CA THR A 70 -12.42 24.55 -3.82
C THR A 70 -13.46 24.85 -4.90
N LYS A 71 -13.95 23.84 -5.64
CA LYS A 71 -15.00 24.06 -6.65
C LYS A 71 -16.34 24.40 -5.97
N LYS A 72 -16.82 25.63 -6.21
CA LYS A 72 -17.97 26.27 -5.54
C LYS A 72 -19.28 25.46 -5.59
N CYS A 73 -19.45 24.58 -6.58
CA CYS A 73 -20.65 23.72 -6.72
C CYS A 73 -20.50 22.29 -6.15
N ASN A 74 -19.31 21.88 -5.69
CA ASN A 74 -19.04 20.54 -5.15
C ASN A 74 -18.41 20.57 -3.75
N ARG A 75 -18.45 21.73 -3.08
CA ARG A 75 -17.76 21.92 -1.80
C ARG A 75 -18.39 21.07 -0.70
N LEU A 76 -17.74 19.96 -0.40
CA LEU A 76 -18.06 19.13 0.75
C LEU A 76 -17.51 19.76 2.03
N GLY A 77 -18.21 19.56 3.16
CA GLY A 77 -17.69 19.91 4.48
C GLY A 77 -16.44 19.09 4.84
N ASN A 78 -15.62 19.58 5.76
CA ASN A 78 -14.35 18.94 6.12
C ASN A 78 -14.53 17.48 6.59
N GLU A 79 -15.58 17.17 7.35
CA GLU A 79 -15.86 15.81 7.82
C GLU A 79 -16.20 14.84 6.66
N ASN A 80 -16.99 15.31 5.70
CA ASN A 80 -17.37 14.53 4.52
C ASN A 80 -16.16 14.35 3.59
N LEU A 81 -15.32 15.38 3.44
CA LEU A 81 -14.06 15.30 2.72
C LEU A 81 -13.12 14.26 3.34
N ASN A 82 -12.92 14.31 4.66
CA ASN A 82 -12.07 13.36 5.37
C ASN A 82 -12.58 11.92 5.17
N SER A 83 -13.88 11.70 5.39
CA SER A 83 -14.53 10.39 5.20
C SER A 83 -14.35 9.86 3.77
N MET A 84 -14.60 10.71 2.77
CA MET A 84 -14.43 10.36 1.35
C MET A 84 -12.97 9.99 1.03
N LEU A 85 -12.01 10.75 1.56
CA LEU A 85 -10.59 10.52 1.34
C LEU A 85 -10.11 9.20 1.96
N VAL A 86 -10.57 8.89 3.19
CA VAL A 86 -10.27 7.62 3.86
C VAL A 86 -10.82 6.44 3.05
N ILE A 87 -12.08 6.51 2.62
CA ILE A 87 -12.70 5.46 1.80
C ILE A 87 -11.93 5.27 0.49
N LYS A 88 -11.60 6.37 -0.20
CA LYS A 88 -10.86 6.32 -1.47
C LYS A 88 -9.46 5.72 -1.29
N SER A 89 -8.76 6.05 -0.20
CA SER A 89 -7.46 5.47 0.14
C SER A 89 -7.55 3.97 0.40
N ALA A 90 -8.54 3.53 1.18
CA ALA A 90 -8.77 2.11 1.45
C ALA A 90 -9.08 1.30 0.17
N PHE A 91 -9.85 1.88 -0.75
CA PHE A 91 -10.15 1.25 -2.04
C PHE A 91 -8.92 1.17 -2.95
N ALA A 92 -8.13 2.25 -3.01
CA ALA A 92 -6.87 2.24 -3.75
C ALA A 92 -5.89 1.18 -3.22
N ALA A 93 -5.75 1.05 -1.89
CA ALA A 93 -4.90 0.04 -1.27
C ALA A 93 -5.36 -1.41 -1.52
N SER A 94 -6.66 -1.62 -1.65
CA SER A 94 -7.23 -2.94 -1.97
C SER A 94 -7.34 -3.22 -3.47
N GLY A 95 -6.89 -2.31 -4.35
CA GLY A 95 -7.03 -2.43 -5.80
C GLY A 95 -8.49 -2.44 -6.27
N ARG A 96 -9.43 -2.01 -5.42
CA ARG A 96 -10.86 -1.97 -5.71
C ARG A 96 -11.20 -0.62 -6.33
N THR A 97 -11.95 -0.67 -7.42
CA THR A 97 -12.50 0.50 -8.09
C THR A 97 -14.02 0.48 -7.98
N CYS A 98 -14.67 1.60 -8.32
CA CYS A 98 -16.13 1.69 -8.38
C CYS A 98 -16.78 0.69 -9.35
N VAL A 99 -15.97 0.04 -10.19
CA VAL A 99 -16.40 -0.94 -11.20
C VAL A 99 -16.27 -2.38 -10.68
N ASN A 100 -15.32 -2.62 -9.77
CA ASN A 100 -15.00 -3.95 -9.26
C ASN A 100 -15.53 -4.18 -7.84
N MET A 101 -16.26 -3.22 -7.30
CA MET A 101 -16.89 -3.33 -5.99
C MET A 101 -18.04 -4.33 -6.07
N THR A 102 -17.82 -5.53 -5.55
CA THR A 102 -18.89 -6.50 -5.31
C THR A 102 -19.48 -6.23 -3.93
N GLU A 103 -20.81 -6.13 -3.86
CA GLU A 103 -21.50 -5.97 -2.59
C GLU A 103 -21.37 -7.26 -1.78
N GLU A 104 -20.65 -7.22 -0.65
CA GLU A 104 -20.80 -8.27 0.35
C GLU A 104 -22.17 -8.10 1.04
N HIS A 105 -22.89 -9.21 1.20
CA HIS A 105 -24.29 -9.33 1.65
C HIS A 105 -24.61 -8.72 3.05
N GLY A 106 -23.68 -7.98 3.68
CA GLY A 106 -23.81 -7.32 4.97
C GLY A 106 -23.90 -5.78 4.94
N HIS A 107 -23.55 -5.11 3.85
CA HIS A 107 -23.54 -3.64 3.78
C HIS A 107 -24.90 -2.94 3.93
N PRO A 108 -26.03 -3.49 3.44
CA PRO A 108 -27.34 -2.84 3.57
C PRO A 108 -27.84 -2.70 5.01
N LYS A 109 -27.34 -3.52 5.95
CA LYS A 109 -27.81 -3.56 7.35
C LYS A 109 -27.39 -2.33 8.16
N LEU A 110 -26.44 -1.54 7.68
CA LEU A 110 -25.99 -0.31 8.33
C LEU A 110 -26.90 0.88 8.02
N HIS A 111 -27.55 0.89 6.85
CA HIS A 111 -28.45 1.97 6.44
C HIS A 111 -29.91 1.78 6.88
N SER A 112 -30.30 0.57 7.32
CA SER A 112 -31.67 0.27 7.76
C SER A 112 -31.94 0.53 9.25
N LYS A 113 -30.98 1.08 10.02
CA LYS A 113 -31.16 1.42 11.45
C LYS A 113 -31.69 2.82 11.72
N GLN A 114 -32.00 3.61 10.69
CA GLN A 114 -32.65 4.92 10.82
C GLN A 114 -33.85 5.01 9.88
N MET A 115 -34.89 4.23 10.16
CA MET A 115 -36.27 4.54 9.81
C MET A 115 -37.22 3.82 10.76
#